data_AF-A0A919SKW3-F1
#
_entry.id   AF-A0A919SKW3-F1
#
_cell.length_a   1.000
_cell.length_b   1.000
_cell.length_c   1.000
_cell.angle_alpha   90.00
_cell.angle_beta   90.00
_cell.angle_gamma   90.00
#
_symmetry.space_group_name_H-M   'P 1'
#
loop_
_entity.id
_entity.type
_entity.pdbx_description
1 polymer ?
#
loop_
_entity_poly.entity_id
_entity_poly.type
_entity_poly.pdbx_seq_one_letter_code
_entity_poly.pdbx_strand_id
1 'polypeptide(L)'
;MSATRDRQPAPDRARKRAIRALAAELGVAYSVAARLLTARTQAPAPAVPAIPARPSFPIGTDEHRAWMFAAREHRTFNSRVSDTRLATKLPLGRAAHLTTRFPPLRATAGIGPLYHGEGRETALAMLYAVLEHESPNLLPPADELAWAAELGEEAAVDISLAALDRAARHLLDHDRWRLWVRVEAAITAGEATPDRRIRDAAIALGRELRSTSLRSSLDGARHILDALLVEPHGAHPPGTRVRVGERPGTVVGVEWDQTGPPAGYQVRLDDDPDTRQVPLNGLTPDSAPEPARTH
;
A
#
# COMPACT_ATOMS: atom_id res chain seq x y z
N MET A 1 -14.05 -48.52 48.71
CA MET A 1 -13.90 -48.36 47.24
C MET A 1 -14.34 -46.96 46.89
N SER A 2 -13.36 -46.07 46.71
CA SER A 2 -13.53 -44.64 46.47
C SER A 2 -13.85 -44.37 45.00
N ALA A 3 -14.88 -43.57 44.72
CA ALA A 3 -15.08 -42.94 43.43
C ALA A 3 -14.61 -41.48 43.52
N THR A 4 -13.39 -41.23 43.07
CA THR A 4 -12.84 -39.89 42.86
C THR A 4 -13.56 -39.24 41.68
N ARG A 5 -14.30 -38.16 41.95
CA ARG A 5 -14.81 -37.24 40.92
C ARG A 5 -13.63 -36.58 40.22
N ASP A 6 -13.43 -36.91 38.95
CA ASP A 6 -12.47 -36.22 38.10
C ASP A 6 -12.85 -34.75 37.94
N ARG A 7 -11.96 -33.87 38.41
CA ARG A 7 -11.93 -32.46 38.02
C ARG A 7 -11.41 -32.40 36.58
N GLN A 8 -12.09 -31.66 35.70
CA GLN A 8 -11.48 -31.12 34.48
C GLN A 8 -11.06 -29.65 34.71
N PRO A 9 -9.76 -29.34 34.91
CA PRO A 9 -9.33 -27.94 34.93
C PRO A 9 -7.99 -27.72 34.20
N ALA A 10 -7.97 -26.94 33.10
CA ALA A 10 -6.79 -26.18 32.64
C ALA A 10 -7.02 -25.42 31.32
N PRO A 11 -7.51 -26.04 30.22
CA PRO A 11 -7.40 -25.43 28.90
C PRO A 11 -8.29 -24.19 28.73
N ASP A 12 -9.49 -24.21 29.32
CA ASP A 12 -10.45 -23.10 29.18
C ASP A 12 -10.06 -21.84 29.98
N ARG A 13 -9.39 -22.00 31.13
CA ARG A 13 -8.92 -20.85 31.94
C ARG A 13 -7.70 -20.18 31.31
N ALA A 14 -6.77 -20.97 30.78
CA ALA A 14 -5.62 -20.45 30.04
C ALA A 14 -6.06 -19.69 28.80
N ARG A 15 -7.00 -20.26 28.02
CA ARG A 15 -7.60 -19.59 26.86
C ARG A 15 -8.27 -18.28 27.24
N LYS A 16 -9.13 -18.26 28.26
CA LYS A 16 -9.79 -17.03 28.73
C LYS A 16 -8.80 -15.95 29.18
N ARG A 17 -7.70 -16.33 29.84
CA ARG A 17 -6.62 -15.39 30.21
C ARG A 17 -5.89 -14.85 28.98
N ALA A 18 -5.57 -15.69 28.01
CA ALA A 18 -4.96 -15.27 26.76
C ALA A 18 -5.85 -14.29 25.97
N ILE A 19 -7.17 -14.55 25.93
CA ILE A 19 -8.12 -13.63 25.29
C ILE A 19 -8.19 -12.29 26.03
N ARG A 20 -8.21 -12.29 27.37
CA ARG A 20 -8.21 -11.03 28.15
C ARG A 20 -6.91 -10.25 27.99
N ALA A 21 -5.77 -10.94 28.02
CA ALA A 21 -4.47 -10.31 27.80
C ALA A 21 -4.40 -9.69 26.40
N LEU A 22 -4.80 -10.43 25.37
CA LEU A 22 -4.85 -9.94 23.99
C LEU A 22 -5.85 -8.78 23.81
N ALA A 23 -7.00 -8.83 24.48
CA ALA A 23 -7.97 -7.75 24.47
C ALA A 23 -7.41 -6.48 25.12
N ALA A 24 -6.70 -6.61 26.25
CA ALA A 24 -6.06 -5.49 26.94
C ALA A 24 -4.88 -4.92 26.17
N GLU A 25 -4.05 -5.77 25.56
CA GLU A 25 -2.90 -5.40 24.73
C GLU A 25 -3.34 -4.63 23.48
N LEU A 26 -4.40 -5.09 22.82
CA LEU A 26 -4.89 -4.49 21.57
C LEU A 26 -5.95 -3.39 21.78
N GLY A 27 -6.44 -3.20 23.01
CA GLY A 27 -7.51 -2.26 23.32
C GLY A 27 -8.86 -2.60 22.65
N VAL A 28 -9.14 -3.88 22.41
CA VAL A 28 -10.34 -4.37 21.70
C VAL A 28 -11.29 -5.13 22.62
N ALA A 29 -12.54 -5.28 22.18
CA ALA A 29 -13.53 -6.08 22.90
C ALA A 29 -13.12 -7.57 22.98
N TYR A 30 -13.47 -8.22 24.10
CA TYR A 30 -13.13 -9.62 24.39
C TYR A 30 -13.50 -10.59 23.25
N SER A 31 -14.66 -10.40 22.60
CA SER A 31 -15.14 -11.25 21.50
C SER A 31 -14.34 -11.08 20.21
N VAL A 32 -13.69 -9.94 20.00
CA VAL A 32 -12.77 -9.68 18.88
C VAL A 32 -11.45 -10.39 19.16
N ALA A 33 -10.87 -10.19 20.34
CA ALA A 33 -9.68 -10.90 20.78
C ALA A 33 -9.86 -12.43 20.76
N ALA A 34 -11.05 -12.94 21.12
CA ALA A 34 -11.36 -14.36 21.08
C ALA A 34 -11.32 -14.94 19.65
N ARG A 35 -11.82 -14.18 18.67
CA ARG A 35 -11.80 -14.57 17.26
C ARG A 35 -10.39 -14.53 16.69
N LEU A 36 -9.62 -13.47 16.99
CA LEU A 36 -8.21 -13.35 16.59
C LEU A 36 -7.33 -14.48 17.15
N LEU A 37 -7.52 -14.83 18.44
CA LEU A 37 -6.78 -15.92 19.07
C LEU A 37 -7.13 -17.28 18.44
N THR A 38 -8.39 -17.48 18.06
CA THR A 38 -8.87 -18.72 17.42
C THR A 38 -8.36 -18.84 15.99
N ALA A 39 -8.35 -17.75 15.22
CA ALA A 39 -7.75 -17.70 13.89
C ALA A 39 -6.24 -18.03 13.92
N ARG A 40 -5.51 -17.53 14.93
CA ARG A 40 -4.08 -17.87 15.14
C ARG A 40 -3.82 -19.34 15.48
N THR A 41 -4.79 -20.03 16.09
CA THR A 41 -4.64 -21.44 16.50
C THR A 41 -5.17 -22.45 15.49
N GLN A 42 -5.97 -22.00 14.51
CA GLN A 42 -6.58 -22.86 13.49
C GLN A 42 -5.84 -22.83 12.14
N ALA A 43 -4.79 -22.04 11.97
CA ALA A 43 -3.96 -22.08 10.77
C ALA A 43 -3.14 -23.39 10.76
N PRO A 44 -3.33 -24.30 9.80
CA PRO A 44 -2.38 -25.40 9.58
C PRO A 44 -1.06 -24.78 9.12
N ALA A 45 0.06 -25.22 9.70
CA ALA A 45 1.38 -24.73 9.32
C ALA A 45 1.71 -25.11 7.87
N PRO A 46 1.89 -24.17 6.93
CA PRO A 46 2.84 -24.37 5.87
C PRO A 46 4.24 -24.14 6.44
N ALA A 47 5.25 -24.75 5.83
CA ALA A 47 6.63 -24.32 6.01
C ALA A 47 6.76 -22.89 5.44
N VAL A 48 6.46 -21.89 6.28
CA VAL A 48 6.64 -20.48 5.97
C VAL A 48 8.09 -20.15 6.28
N PRO A 49 8.93 -19.74 5.31
CA PRO A 49 10.19 -19.07 5.66
C PRO A 49 9.84 -17.90 6.57
N ALA A 50 10.59 -17.73 7.67
CA ALA A 50 10.37 -16.76 8.73
C ALA A 50 9.63 -15.50 8.23
N ILE A 51 8.49 -15.17 8.84
CA ILE A 51 7.75 -13.93 8.60
C ILE A 51 8.81 -12.82 8.47
N PRO A 52 9.04 -12.25 7.27
CA PRO A 52 9.96 -11.14 7.17
C PRO A 52 9.43 -10.07 8.11
N ALA A 53 10.32 -9.51 8.94
CA ALA A 53 9.98 -8.39 9.80
C ALA A 53 9.12 -7.40 9.02
N ARG A 54 8.07 -6.86 9.66
CA ARG A 54 7.17 -5.85 9.07
C ARG A 54 7.98 -4.97 8.12
N PRO A 55 7.61 -4.86 6.83
CA PRO A 55 8.36 -4.05 5.89
C PRO A 55 8.36 -2.61 6.39
N SER A 56 9.45 -2.25 7.06
CA SER A 56 9.82 -0.90 7.41
C SER A 56 10.09 -0.21 6.08
N PHE A 57 9.19 0.67 5.65
CA PHE A 57 9.55 1.65 4.62
C PHE A 57 10.88 2.24 5.06
N PRO A 58 11.94 2.19 4.22
CA PRO A 58 13.23 2.66 4.63
C PRO A 58 13.05 4.11 5.08
N ILE A 59 13.21 4.31 6.38
CA ILE A 59 13.41 5.61 6.98
C ILE A 59 14.76 6.02 6.41
N GLY A 60 14.75 6.66 5.25
CA GLY A 60 15.94 7.36 4.76
C GLY A 60 16.39 8.37 5.81
N THR A 61 17.35 9.20 5.49
CA THR A 61 17.75 10.31 6.38
C THR A 61 16.66 11.37 6.58
N ASP A 62 15.43 11.13 6.11
CA ASP A 62 14.27 12.01 6.27
C ASP A 62 13.56 11.74 7.61
N GLU A 63 14.00 12.46 8.64
CA GLU A 63 13.43 12.43 9.99
C GLU A 63 11.92 12.74 10.01
N HIS A 64 11.43 13.59 9.10
CA HIS A 64 10.02 13.93 9.02
C HIS A 64 9.20 12.71 8.57
N ARG A 65 9.70 11.95 7.58
CA ARG A 65 9.07 10.70 7.15
C ARG A 65 9.14 9.62 8.22
N ALA A 66 10.26 9.51 8.95
CA ALA A 66 10.40 8.63 10.11
C ALA A 66 9.28 8.87 11.13
N TRP A 67 9.10 10.13 11.49
CA TRP A 67 8.11 10.56 12.46
C TRP A 67 6.67 10.29 11.98
N MET A 68 6.36 10.52 10.71
CA MET A 68 5.03 10.23 10.16
C MET A 68 4.69 8.74 10.21
N PHE A 69 5.64 7.85 9.90
CA PHE A 69 5.41 6.41 10.02
C PHE A 69 5.23 5.98 11.47
N ALA A 70 6.10 6.45 12.38
CA ALA A 70 5.95 6.18 13.80
C ALA A 70 4.58 6.66 14.34
N ALA A 71 4.14 7.84 13.94
CA ALA A 71 2.82 8.36 14.31
C ALA A 71 1.67 7.46 13.77
N ARG A 72 1.79 6.93 12.54
CA ARG A 72 0.80 5.99 11.98
C ARG A 72 0.77 4.66 12.72
N GLU A 73 1.91 4.16 13.18
CA GLU A 73 2.01 2.91 13.96
C GLU A 73 1.37 3.06 15.35
N HIS A 74 1.37 4.26 15.93
CA HIS A 74 0.77 4.55 17.23
C HIS A 74 -0.71 4.92 17.20
N ARG A 75 -1.40 4.76 16.05
CA ARG A 75 -2.83 5.06 15.94
C ARG A 75 -3.68 4.10 16.76
N THR A 76 -4.75 4.66 17.35
CA THR A 76 -5.77 3.86 18.03
C THR A 76 -6.45 2.91 17.04
N PHE A 77 -6.99 1.78 17.55
CA PHE A 77 -7.75 0.84 16.73
C PHE A 77 -8.88 1.52 15.94
N ASN A 78 -9.66 2.40 16.58
CA ASN A 78 -10.75 3.13 15.92
C ASN A 78 -10.24 4.03 14.77
N SER A 79 -9.09 4.68 14.96
CA SER A 79 -8.47 5.49 13.91
C SER A 79 -8.03 4.62 12.74
N ARG A 80 -7.44 3.44 13.01
CA ARG A 80 -7.06 2.48 11.97
C ARG A 80 -8.27 1.94 11.20
N VAL A 81 -9.34 1.53 11.88
CA VAL A 81 -10.59 1.08 11.25
C VAL A 81 -11.24 2.18 10.41
N SER A 82 -11.24 3.42 10.90
CA SER A 82 -11.77 4.55 10.12
C SER A 82 -10.97 4.78 8.84
N ASP A 83 -9.64 4.66 8.92
CA ASP A 83 -8.73 4.84 7.78
C ASP A 83 -8.87 3.69 6.77
N THR A 84 -8.95 2.44 7.21
CA THR A 84 -9.17 1.29 6.33
C THR A 84 -10.57 1.30 5.70
N ARG A 85 -11.60 1.79 6.41
CA ARG A 85 -12.94 2.06 5.82
C ARG A 85 -12.92 3.18 4.80
N LEU A 86 -12.03 4.17 4.93
CA LEU A 86 -11.83 5.18 3.90
C LEU A 86 -11.15 4.55 2.68
N ALA A 87 -10.12 3.72 2.92
CA ALA A 87 -9.34 3.05 1.87
C ALA A 87 -10.19 2.16 0.96
N THR A 88 -11.30 1.58 1.43
CA THR A 88 -12.19 0.74 0.62
C THR A 88 -13.25 1.51 -0.17
N LYS A 89 -13.34 2.83 0.00
CA LYS A 89 -14.30 3.68 -0.73
C LYS A 89 -13.70 4.14 -2.05
N LEU A 90 -13.89 3.38 -3.12
CA LEU A 90 -13.47 3.78 -4.46
C LEU A 90 -14.42 4.83 -5.08
N PRO A 91 -13.92 5.71 -5.96
CA PRO A 91 -12.49 5.89 -6.29
C PRO A 91 -11.75 6.83 -5.32
N LEU A 92 -12.48 7.76 -4.68
CA LEU A 92 -11.91 8.89 -3.93
C LEU A 92 -11.22 8.48 -2.61
N GLY A 93 -11.83 7.58 -1.85
CA GLY A 93 -11.34 7.19 -0.52
C GLY A 93 -10.04 6.38 -0.59
N ARG A 94 -9.89 5.45 -1.55
CA ARG A 94 -8.61 4.76 -1.77
C ARG A 94 -7.50 5.76 -2.13
N ALA A 95 -7.79 6.69 -3.04
CA ALA A 95 -6.84 7.72 -3.43
C ALA A 95 -6.40 8.58 -2.22
N ALA A 96 -7.35 9.10 -1.44
CA ALA A 96 -7.08 9.91 -0.25
C ALA A 96 -6.28 9.14 0.84
N HIS A 97 -6.61 7.86 1.03
CA HIS A 97 -5.88 6.99 1.94
C HIS A 97 -4.42 6.84 1.52
N LEU A 98 -4.17 6.55 0.24
CA LEU A 98 -2.82 6.36 -0.29
C LEU A 98 -2.02 7.66 -0.28
N THR A 99 -2.59 8.81 -0.64
CA THR A 99 -1.87 10.10 -0.57
C THR A 99 -1.51 10.51 0.84
N THR A 100 -2.33 10.13 1.82
CA THR A 100 -2.05 10.34 3.25
C THR A 100 -0.96 9.39 3.77
N ARG A 101 -0.95 8.13 3.31
CA ARG A 101 0.07 7.13 3.68
C ARG A 101 1.44 7.45 3.06
N PHE A 102 1.45 8.02 1.85
CA PHE A 102 2.65 8.32 1.07
C PHE A 102 2.80 9.84 0.87
N PRO A 103 3.23 10.57 1.91
CA PRO A 103 3.44 12.00 1.83
C PRO A 103 4.61 12.35 0.90
N PRO A 104 4.65 13.59 0.35
CA PRO A 104 5.73 14.02 -0.53
C PRO A 104 7.08 13.93 0.16
N LEU A 105 8.05 13.35 -0.54
CA LEU A 105 9.44 13.31 -0.09
C LEU A 105 10.15 14.59 -0.50
N ARG A 106 10.73 15.29 0.48
CA ARG A 106 11.59 16.45 0.21
C ARG A 106 12.75 16.03 -0.68
N ALA A 107 13.09 16.87 -1.64
CA ALA A 107 14.25 16.64 -2.50
C ALA A 107 15.51 16.49 -1.64
N THR A 108 16.12 15.30 -1.68
CA THR A 108 17.38 15.00 -1.00
C THR A 108 18.40 14.57 -2.05
N ALA A 109 19.65 15.02 -1.89
CA ALA A 109 20.78 14.67 -2.76
C ALA A 109 20.53 14.91 -4.28
N GLY A 110 19.81 15.98 -4.65
CA GLY A 110 19.55 16.33 -6.06
C GLY A 110 18.54 15.43 -6.78
N ILE A 111 17.99 14.41 -6.11
CA ILE A 111 16.88 13.63 -6.63
C ILE A 111 15.62 14.49 -6.54
N GLY A 112 14.96 14.66 -7.69
CA GLY A 112 13.77 15.49 -7.81
C GLY A 112 12.64 15.05 -6.85
N PRO A 113 11.57 15.85 -6.76
CA PRO A 113 10.51 15.62 -5.79
C PRO A 113 9.80 14.27 -6.01
N LEU A 114 9.95 13.31 -5.08
CA LEU A 114 9.27 12.01 -5.08
C LEU A 114 7.93 12.07 -4.33
N TYR A 115 6.93 11.29 -4.76
CA TYR A 115 5.57 11.33 -4.18
C TYR A 115 4.90 12.72 -4.20
N HIS A 116 5.40 13.63 -5.05
CA HIS A 116 4.93 15.01 -5.14
C HIS A 116 3.82 15.19 -6.18
N GLY A 117 3.30 16.41 -6.28
CA GLY A 117 2.18 16.77 -7.16
C GLY A 117 0.92 17.02 -6.33
N GLU A 118 0.39 18.24 -6.39
CA GLU A 118 -0.80 18.65 -5.63
C GLU A 118 -2.04 17.87 -6.07
N GLY A 119 -2.13 17.52 -7.35
CA GLY A 119 -3.23 16.74 -7.92
C GLY A 119 -3.05 15.23 -7.88
N ARG A 120 -2.09 14.68 -7.10
CA ARG A 120 -1.80 13.23 -7.13
C ARG A 120 -2.95 12.38 -6.57
N GLU A 121 -3.70 12.93 -5.63
CA GLU A 121 -4.93 12.30 -5.12
C GLU A 121 -5.98 12.20 -6.22
N THR A 122 -6.26 13.33 -6.88
CA THR A 122 -7.16 13.38 -8.04
C THR A 122 -6.71 12.43 -9.14
N ALA A 123 -5.41 12.39 -9.44
CA ALA A 123 -4.85 11.48 -10.43
C ALA A 123 -5.12 10.02 -10.07
N LEU A 124 -4.82 9.59 -8.84
CA LEU A 124 -5.13 8.23 -8.37
C LEU A 124 -6.63 7.92 -8.46
N ALA A 125 -7.48 8.86 -8.03
CA ALA A 125 -8.92 8.67 -8.09
C ALA A 125 -9.42 8.52 -9.54
N MET A 126 -8.86 9.26 -10.50
CA MET A 126 -9.18 9.09 -11.91
C MET A 126 -8.74 7.74 -12.47
N LEU A 127 -7.58 7.22 -12.05
CA LEU A 127 -7.15 5.87 -12.43
C LEU A 127 -8.14 4.81 -11.92
N TYR A 128 -8.57 4.91 -10.66
CA TYR A 128 -9.56 4.00 -10.11
C TYR A 128 -10.93 4.14 -10.78
N ALA A 129 -11.36 5.36 -11.13
CA ALA A 129 -12.61 5.58 -11.86
C ALA A 129 -12.58 4.91 -13.26
N VAL A 130 -11.44 4.98 -13.96
CA VAL A 130 -11.25 4.24 -15.23
C VAL A 130 -11.41 2.75 -15.03
N LEU A 131 -10.83 2.18 -13.97
CA LEU A 131 -10.94 0.75 -13.69
C LEU A 131 -12.33 0.31 -13.23
N GLU A 132 -13.02 1.13 -12.42
CA GLU A 132 -14.42 0.88 -12.06
C GLU A 132 -15.32 0.85 -13.32
N HIS A 133 -15.02 1.69 -14.30
CA HIS A 133 -15.77 1.75 -15.56
C HIS A 133 -15.42 0.59 -16.52
N GLU A 134 -14.13 0.36 -16.79
CA GLU A 134 -13.69 -0.54 -17.86
C GLU A 134 -13.42 -1.97 -17.39
N SER A 135 -13.20 -2.17 -16.09
CA SER A 135 -12.81 -3.46 -15.52
C SER A 135 -13.48 -3.71 -14.16
N PRO A 136 -14.82 -3.65 -14.07
CA PRO A 136 -15.54 -3.84 -12.80
C PRO A 136 -15.27 -5.20 -12.15
N ASN A 137 -14.88 -6.20 -12.94
CA ASN A 137 -14.51 -7.54 -12.45
C ASN A 137 -13.20 -7.57 -11.62
N LEU A 138 -12.40 -6.49 -11.66
CA LEU A 138 -11.22 -6.35 -10.79
C LEU A 138 -11.57 -5.86 -9.39
N LEU A 139 -12.80 -5.38 -9.17
CA LEU A 139 -13.26 -4.90 -7.87
C LEU A 139 -13.55 -6.10 -6.97
N PRO A 140 -12.93 -6.17 -5.78
CA PRO A 140 -13.27 -7.21 -4.83
C PRO A 140 -14.73 -7.08 -4.37
N PRO A 141 -15.39 -8.18 -3.97
CA PRO A 141 -16.72 -8.15 -3.41
C PRO A 141 -16.84 -7.18 -2.22
N ALA A 142 -17.99 -6.51 -2.10
CA ALA A 142 -18.20 -5.49 -1.09
C ALA A 142 -18.09 -6.02 0.35
N ASP A 143 -18.49 -7.27 0.58
CA ASP A 143 -18.38 -7.97 1.86
C ASP A 143 -16.92 -8.30 2.21
N GLU A 144 -16.10 -8.68 1.21
CA GLU A 144 -14.66 -8.85 1.39
C GLU A 144 -13.99 -7.54 1.81
N LEU A 145 -14.27 -6.44 1.09
CA LEU A 145 -13.71 -5.13 1.43
C LEU A 145 -14.21 -4.63 2.79
N ALA A 146 -15.49 -4.83 3.12
CA ALA A 146 -16.03 -4.49 4.43
C ALA A 146 -15.29 -5.27 5.53
N TRP A 147 -15.10 -6.58 5.35
CA TRP A 147 -14.36 -7.41 6.29
C TRP A 147 -12.91 -6.94 6.46
N ALA A 148 -12.18 -6.70 5.37
CA ALA A 148 -10.80 -6.22 5.41
C ALA A 148 -10.69 -4.87 6.12
N ALA A 149 -11.66 -3.96 5.88
CA ALA A 149 -11.72 -2.68 6.55
C ALA A 149 -11.90 -2.79 8.06
N GLU A 150 -12.77 -3.68 8.54
CA GLU A 150 -13.03 -3.85 9.99
C GLU A 150 -11.83 -4.39 10.78
N LEU A 151 -10.82 -4.96 10.11
CA LEU A 151 -9.58 -5.39 10.78
C LEU A 151 -8.75 -4.21 11.28
N GLY A 152 -8.87 -3.03 10.66
CA GLY A 152 -7.98 -1.90 10.95
C GLY A 152 -6.51 -2.18 10.57
N GLU A 153 -6.29 -3.10 9.63
CA GLU A 153 -4.98 -3.48 9.12
C GLU A 153 -4.87 -3.08 7.65
N GLU A 154 -4.02 -2.09 7.33
CA GLU A 154 -3.87 -1.56 5.97
C GLU A 154 -3.48 -2.66 4.98
N ALA A 155 -2.55 -3.53 5.38
CA ALA A 155 -2.10 -4.65 4.56
C ALA A 155 -3.25 -5.57 4.13
N ALA A 156 -4.31 -5.73 4.94
CA ALA A 156 -5.47 -6.53 4.55
C ALA A 156 -6.23 -5.88 3.39
N VAL A 157 -6.43 -4.55 3.45
CA VAL A 157 -7.05 -3.80 2.36
C VAL A 157 -6.17 -3.80 1.12
N ASP A 158 -4.85 -3.65 1.29
CA ASP A 158 -3.90 -3.67 0.18
C ASP A 158 -3.86 -5.00 -0.54
N ILE A 159 -3.92 -6.12 0.20
CA ILE A 159 -3.99 -7.45 -0.40
C ILE A 159 -5.28 -7.60 -1.22
N SER A 160 -6.44 -7.21 -0.67
CA SER A 160 -7.71 -7.28 -1.40
C SER A 160 -7.70 -6.39 -2.65
N LEU A 161 -7.07 -5.20 -2.59
CA LEU A 161 -7.02 -4.26 -3.72
C LEU A 161 -5.79 -4.43 -4.64
N ALA A 162 -4.91 -5.39 -4.37
CA ALA A 162 -3.62 -5.51 -5.08
C ALA A 162 -3.76 -5.62 -6.61
N ALA A 163 -4.76 -6.37 -7.09
CA ALA A 163 -5.03 -6.50 -8.53
C ALA A 163 -5.50 -5.18 -9.16
N LEU A 164 -6.36 -4.44 -8.45
CA LEU A 164 -6.84 -3.12 -8.87
C LEU A 164 -5.69 -2.11 -8.88
N ASP A 165 -4.87 -2.08 -7.83
CA ASP A 165 -3.72 -1.20 -7.70
C ASP A 165 -2.65 -1.49 -8.77
N ARG A 166 -2.42 -2.77 -9.09
CA ARG A 166 -1.55 -3.17 -10.21
C ARG A 166 -2.11 -2.70 -11.55
N ALA A 167 -3.40 -2.88 -11.79
CA ALA A 167 -4.04 -2.39 -13.03
C ALA A 167 -3.94 -0.86 -13.13
N ALA A 168 -4.15 -0.14 -12.03
CA ALA A 168 -4.02 1.33 -11.98
C ALA A 168 -2.60 1.76 -12.29
N ARG A 169 -1.61 1.03 -11.78
CA ARG A 169 -0.20 1.27 -12.08
C ARG A 169 0.09 1.09 -13.57
N HIS A 170 -0.45 0.07 -14.22
CA HIS A 170 -0.24 -0.16 -15.66
C HIS A 170 -0.90 0.89 -16.56
N LEU A 171 -2.00 1.53 -16.12
CA LEU A 171 -2.57 2.66 -16.87
C LEU A 171 -1.56 3.79 -17.08
N LEU A 172 -0.60 3.94 -16.16
CA LEU A 172 0.46 4.96 -16.22
C LEU A 172 1.63 4.59 -17.14
N ASP A 173 1.75 3.33 -17.58
CA ASP A 173 2.76 2.91 -18.56
C ASP A 173 2.35 3.24 -20.01
N HIS A 174 1.06 3.52 -20.24
CA HIS A 174 0.52 3.82 -21.55
C HIS A 174 0.70 5.30 -21.93
N ASP A 175 0.50 5.60 -23.21
CA ASP A 175 0.49 6.97 -23.72
C ASP A 175 -0.48 7.85 -22.92
N ARG A 176 0.04 8.97 -22.38
CA ARG A 176 -0.71 9.92 -21.55
C ARG A 176 -1.95 10.48 -22.24
N TRP A 177 -1.92 10.64 -23.57
CA TRP A 177 -3.08 11.08 -24.35
C TRP A 177 -4.20 10.04 -24.29
N ARG A 178 -3.86 8.76 -24.49
CA ARG A 178 -4.84 7.66 -24.41
C ARG A 178 -5.44 7.53 -23.01
N LEU A 179 -4.64 7.78 -21.98
CA LEU A 179 -5.13 7.81 -20.61
C LEU A 179 -6.21 8.88 -20.41
N TRP A 180 -6.03 10.09 -20.94
CA TRP A 180 -7.04 11.14 -20.78
C TRP A 180 -8.37 10.84 -21.44
N VAL A 181 -8.35 10.28 -22.65
CA VAL A 181 -9.58 9.87 -23.33
C VAL A 181 -10.37 8.85 -22.49
N ARG A 182 -9.67 7.91 -21.84
CA ARG A 182 -10.29 6.91 -20.96
C ARG A 182 -10.85 7.54 -19.68
N VAL A 183 -10.13 8.48 -19.08
CA VAL A 183 -10.61 9.22 -17.90
C VAL A 183 -11.87 10.01 -18.22
N GLU A 184 -11.91 10.74 -19.34
CA GLU A 184 -13.09 11.49 -19.76
C GLU A 184 -14.29 10.56 -20.00
N ALA A 185 -14.07 9.41 -20.65
CA ALA A 185 -15.10 8.41 -20.88
C ALA A 185 -15.66 7.85 -19.55
N ALA A 186 -14.77 7.47 -18.63
CA ALA A 186 -15.14 6.93 -17.32
C ALA A 186 -15.92 7.95 -16.47
N ILE A 187 -15.49 9.22 -16.45
CA ILE A 187 -16.21 10.29 -15.75
C ILE A 187 -17.59 10.52 -16.38
N THR A 188 -17.67 10.60 -17.70
CA THR A 188 -18.96 10.80 -18.41
C THR A 188 -19.93 9.67 -18.11
N ALA A 189 -19.46 8.41 -18.16
CA ALA A 189 -20.27 7.26 -17.79
C ALA A 189 -20.69 7.29 -16.31
N GLY A 190 -19.79 7.68 -15.42
CA GLY A 190 -20.05 7.85 -14.00
C GLY A 190 -21.08 8.94 -13.70
N GLU A 191 -21.07 10.07 -14.40
CA GLU A 191 -22.07 11.14 -14.22
C GLU A 191 -23.49 10.69 -14.62
N ALA A 192 -23.60 9.75 -15.56
CA ALA A 192 -24.88 9.19 -16.01
C ALA A 192 -25.39 8.01 -15.16
N THR A 193 -24.59 7.48 -14.23
CA THR A 193 -24.94 6.25 -13.50
C THR A 193 -26.10 6.45 -12.51
N PRO A 194 -26.98 5.45 -12.30
CA PRO A 194 -28.03 5.52 -11.28
C PRO A 194 -27.48 5.51 -9.84
N ASP A 195 -26.28 4.94 -9.61
CA ASP A 195 -25.65 4.91 -8.29
C ASP A 195 -25.18 6.31 -7.89
N ARG A 196 -25.80 6.88 -6.85
CA ARG A 196 -25.48 8.21 -6.35
C ARG A 196 -24.00 8.33 -5.92
N ARG A 197 -23.41 7.30 -5.34
CA ARG A 197 -22.01 7.35 -4.87
C ARG A 197 -21.06 7.53 -6.05
N ILE A 198 -21.23 6.72 -7.09
CA ILE A 198 -20.41 6.78 -8.30
C ILE A 198 -20.64 8.10 -9.03
N ARG A 199 -21.90 8.55 -9.11
CA ARG A 199 -22.26 9.84 -9.73
C ARG A 199 -21.61 11.02 -9.04
N ASP A 200 -21.74 11.12 -7.72
CA ASP A 200 -21.20 12.24 -6.94
C ASP A 200 -19.66 12.28 -7.05
N ALA A 201 -19.01 11.11 -7.05
CA ALA A 201 -17.57 11.00 -7.29
C ALA A 201 -17.17 11.45 -8.70
N ALA A 202 -17.90 11.01 -9.73
CA ALA A 202 -17.63 11.40 -11.12
C ALA A 202 -17.81 12.91 -11.33
N ILE A 203 -18.86 13.52 -10.76
CA ILE A 203 -19.08 14.98 -10.81
C ILE A 203 -17.92 15.72 -10.14
N ALA A 204 -17.44 15.25 -8.98
CA ALA A 204 -16.31 15.86 -8.30
C ALA A 204 -15.02 15.77 -9.15
N LEU A 205 -14.71 14.58 -9.69
CA LEU A 205 -13.56 14.38 -10.55
C LEU A 205 -13.64 15.16 -11.87
N GLY A 206 -14.83 15.28 -12.46
CA GLY A 206 -15.05 16.07 -13.66
C GLY A 206 -14.79 17.56 -13.44
N ARG A 207 -15.09 18.10 -12.25
CA ARG A 207 -14.72 19.48 -11.88
C ARG A 207 -13.21 19.64 -11.80
N GLU A 208 -12.55 18.73 -11.07
CA GLU A 208 -11.10 18.74 -10.92
C GLU A 208 -10.36 18.60 -12.25
N LEU A 209 -10.84 17.75 -13.15
CA LEU A 209 -10.25 17.56 -14.48
C LEU A 209 -10.21 18.88 -15.28
N ARG A 210 -11.23 19.73 -15.11
CA ARG A 210 -11.34 21.02 -15.81
C ARG A 210 -10.53 22.13 -15.16
N SER A 211 -10.24 22.05 -13.86
CA SER A 211 -9.55 23.11 -13.10
C SER A 211 -8.08 22.85 -12.86
N THR A 212 -7.64 21.59 -12.90
CA THR A 212 -6.33 21.18 -12.36
C THR A 212 -5.46 20.56 -13.44
N SER A 213 -4.22 21.05 -13.58
CA SER A 213 -3.22 20.40 -14.44
C SER A 213 -2.68 19.16 -13.75
N LEU A 214 -3.16 17.98 -14.14
CA LEU A 214 -2.76 16.71 -13.54
C LEU A 214 -1.44 16.16 -14.08
N ARG A 215 -0.87 16.77 -15.13
CA ARG A 215 0.34 16.26 -15.82
C ARG A 215 1.53 16.10 -14.88
N SER A 216 1.74 17.05 -13.97
CA SER A 216 2.84 17.00 -12.99
C SER A 216 2.55 16.08 -11.80
N SER A 217 1.33 15.56 -11.69
CA SER A 217 0.88 14.73 -10.57
C SER A 217 0.86 13.23 -10.88
N LEU A 218 0.97 12.85 -12.16
CA LEU A 218 1.02 11.44 -12.59
C LEU A 218 2.26 10.73 -12.05
N ASP A 219 3.42 11.39 -12.03
CA ASP A 219 4.64 10.79 -11.49
C ASP A 219 4.50 10.55 -9.98
N GLY A 220 3.86 11.48 -9.25
CA GLY A 220 3.48 11.28 -7.84
C GLY A 220 2.59 10.06 -7.61
N ALA A 221 1.52 9.94 -8.39
CA ALA A 221 0.63 8.78 -8.35
C ALA A 221 1.37 7.47 -8.68
N ARG A 222 2.27 7.51 -9.66
CA ARG A 222 3.15 6.37 -10.01
C ARG A 222 4.01 5.96 -8.82
N HIS A 223 4.70 6.91 -8.18
CA HIS A 223 5.56 6.61 -7.04
C HIS A 223 4.78 5.98 -5.88
N ILE A 224 3.55 6.45 -5.62
CA ILE A 224 2.66 5.90 -4.60
C ILE A 224 2.31 4.45 -4.90
N LEU A 225 1.87 4.14 -6.13
CA LEU A 225 1.52 2.78 -6.54
C LEU A 225 2.75 1.86 -6.54
N ASP A 226 3.91 2.34 -7.01
CA ASP A 226 5.16 1.60 -6.95
C ASP A 226 5.52 1.25 -5.50
N ALA A 227 5.46 2.21 -4.58
CA ALA A 227 5.79 2.00 -3.17
C ALA A 227 4.83 1.04 -2.47
N LEU A 228 3.54 1.11 -2.79
CA LEU A 228 2.52 0.20 -2.28
C LEU A 228 2.77 -1.24 -2.79
N LEU A 229 3.02 -1.40 -4.08
CA LEU A 229 3.10 -2.72 -4.73
C LEU A 229 4.40 -3.47 -4.42
N VAL A 230 5.50 -2.78 -4.09
CA VAL A 230 6.77 -3.46 -3.70
C VAL A 230 6.74 -4.05 -2.30
N GLU A 231 5.88 -3.53 -1.41
CA GLU A 231 5.86 -3.88 0.00
C GLU A 231 5.65 -5.39 0.24
N PRO A 232 4.66 -6.06 -0.40
CA PRO A 232 4.47 -7.51 -0.25
C PRO A 232 5.66 -8.36 -0.73
N HIS A 233 6.54 -7.80 -1.54
CA HIS A 233 7.70 -8.47 -2.12
C HIS A 233 9.02 -8.18 -1.37
N GLY A 234 8.98 -7.36 -0.31
CA GLY A 234 10.20 -6.91 0.39
C GLY A 234 11.16 -6.14 -0.53
N ALA A 235 10.63 -5.54 -1.60
CA ALA A 235 11.40 -4.82 -2.61
C ALA A 235 11.61 -3.35 -2.24
N HIS A 236 12.46 -2.66 -3.00
CA HIS A 236 12.85 -1.27 -2.71
C HIS A 236 11.85 -0.25 -3.28
N PRO A 237 11.12 0.52 -2.44
CA PRO A 237 10.21 1.56 -2.92
C PRO A 237 10.97 2.79 -3.44
N PRO A 238 10.31 3.67 -4.24
CA PRO A 238 10.88 4.95 -4.61
C PRO A 238 11.37 5.75 -3.39
N GLY A 239 12.56 6.32 -3.49
CA GLY A 239 13.27 7.01 -2.40
C GLY A 239 14.27 6.14 -1.66
N THR A 240 14.32 4.83 -1.94
CA THR A 240 15.32 3.93 -1.33
C THR A 240 16.70 4.20 -1.91
N ARG A 241 17.70 4.32 -1.03
CA ARG A 241 19.12 4.42 -1.38
C ARG A 241 19.70 3.05 -1.75
N VAL A 242 20.32 2.98 -2.91
CA VAL A 242 20.87 1.76 -3.51
C VAL A 242 22.20 2.05 -4.19
N ARG A 243 22.97 1.01 -4.47
CA ARG A 243 24.15 1.09 -5.33
C ARG A 243 23.91 0.28 -6.61
N VAL A 244 24.33 0.84 -7.74
CA VAL A 244 24.37 0.17 -9.05
C VAL A 244 25.84 -0.07 -9.36
N GLY A 245 26.34 -1.27 -9.06
CA GLY A 245 27.78 -1.51 -8.92
C GLY A 245 28.33 -0.68 -7.76
N GLU A 246 29.33 0.17 -8.02
CA GLU A 246 29.93 1.06 -7.01
C GLU A 246 29.33 2.47 -6.97
N ARG A 247 28.29 2.73 -7.76
CA ARG A 247 27.71 4.07 -7.88
C ARG A 247 26.47 4.18 -7.01
N PRO A 248 26.44 5.10 -6.03
CA PRO A 248 25.26 5.33 -5.22
C PRO A 248 24.16 6.00 -6.05
N GLY A 249 22.92 5.70 -5.69
CA GLY A 249 21.75 6.28 -6.32
C GLY A 249 20.48 6.04 -5.52
N THR A 250 19.36 6.47 -6.09
CA THR A 250 18.03 6.35 -5.50
C THR A 250 17.07 5.72 -6.48
N VAL A 251 16.28 4.76 -6.00
CA VAL A 251 15.13 4.22 -6.73
C VAL A 251 14.14 5.35 -6.95
N VAL A 252 13.81 5.67 -8.20
CA VAL A 252 12.81 6.68 -8.58
C VAL A 252 11.58 6.06 -9.21
N GLY A 253 11.60 4.78 -9.53
CA GLY A 253 10.44 4.07 -10.06
C GLY A 253 10.68 2.57 -10.11
N VAL A 254 9.60 1.83 -10.36
CA VAL A 254 9.62 0.37 -10.42
C VAL A 254 9.00 -0.08 -11.74
N GLU A 255 9.55 -1.14 -12.29
CA GLU A 255 9.06 -1.81 -13.50
C GLU A 255 8.32 -3.07 -13.11
N TRP A 256 7.19 -3.29 -13.77
CA TRP A 256 6.24 -4.34 -13.40
C TRP A 256 5.83 -5.13 -14.64
N ASP A 257 5.85 -6.44 -14.51
CA ASP A 257 5.05 -7.31 -15.37
C ASP A 257 3.58 -7.28 -14.92
N GLN A 258 2.72 -7.92 -15.71
CA GLN A 258 1.27 -7.97 -15.45
C GLN A 258 0.93 -8.52 -14.06
N THR A 259 1.71 -9.47 -13.56
CA THR A 259 1.55 -10.08 -12.23
C THR A 259 2.92 -10.36 -11.60
N GLY A 260 2.93 -10.60 -10.28
CA GLY A 260 4.14 -11.03 -9.58
C GLY A 260 5.06 -9.89 -9.12
N PRO A 261 6.31 -10.21 -8.76
CA PRO A 261 7.28 -9.26 -8.20
C PRO A 261 7.69 -8.20 -9.25
N PRO A 262 8.42 -7.14 -8.83
CA PRO A 262 8.99 -6.18 -9.78
C PRO A 262 9.85 -6.87 -10.84
N ALA A 263 9.82 -6.37 -12.08
CA ALA A 263 10.70 -6.84 -13.16
C ALA A 263 12.06 -6.11 -13.14
N GLY A 264 12.09 -4.90 -12.59
CA GLY A 264 13.28 -4.07 -12.54
C GLY A 264 13.02 -2.74 -11.83
N TYR A 265 14.03 -1.89 -11.84
CA TYR A 265 14.02 -0.60 -11.17
C TYR A 265 14.46 0.52 -12.10
N GLN A 266 13.90 1.69 -11.85
CA GLN A 266 14.37 2.95 -12.40
C GLN A 266 15.15 3.66 -11.31
N VAL A 267 16.45 3.88 -11.54
CA VAL A 267 17.37 4.45 -10.56
C VAL A 267 17.99 5.72 -11.12
N ARG A 268 18.01 6.77 -10.30
CA ARG A 268 18.80 7.98 -10.57
C ARG A 268 20.09 7.91 -9.75
N LEU A 269 21.23 7.98 -10.42
CA LEU A 269 22.52 7.97 -9.74
C LEU A 269 22.86 9.38 -9.25
N ASP A 270 23.65 9.48 -8.18
CA ASP A 270 23.94 10.79 -7.58
C ASP A 270 24.77 11.71 -8.49
N ASP A 271 25.57 11.09 -9.36
CA ASP A 271 26.46 11.74 -10.32
C ASP A 271 25.85 11.85 -11.72
N ASP A 272 24.60 11.42 -11.92
CA ASP A 272 23.94 11.34 -13.22
C ASP A 272 22.47 11.79 -13.12
N PRO A 273 22.06 12.91 -13.76
CA PRO A 273 20.68 13.36 -13.70
C PRO A 273 19.72 12.39 -14.41
N ASP A 274 20.24 11.54 -15.32
CA ASP A 274 19.43 10.62 -16.10
C ASP A 274 18.99 9.41 -15.29
N THR A 275 17.82 8.89 -15.64
CA THR A 275 17.26 7.70 -15.01
C THR A 275 17.72 6.45 -15.76
N ARG A 276 18.27 5.48 -15.03
CA ARG A 276 18.75 4.21 -15.57
C ARG A 276 17.81 3.07 -15.21
N GLN A 277 17.57 2.19 -16.17
CA GLN A 277 16.91 0.91 -15.91
C GLN A 277 17.93 -0.08 -15.34
N VAL A 278 17.60 -0.74 -14.24
CA VAL A 278 18.46 -1.69 -13.55
C VAL A 278 17.65 -2.96 -13.28
N PRO A 279 18.16 -4.16 -13.64
CA PRO A 279 17.48 -5.41 -13.31
C PRO A 279 17.46 -5.63 -11.79
N LEU A 280 16.55 -6.47 -11.30
CA LEU A 280 16.42 -6.79 -9.86
C LEU A 280 17.75 -7.11 -9.17
N ASN A 281 18.58 -7.95 -9.80
CA ASN A 281 19.85 -8.41 -9.24
C ASN A 281 20.99 -7.38 -9.35
N GLY A 282 20.71 -6.20 -9.92
CA GLY A 282 21.68 -5.13 -10.13
C GLY A 282 21.74 -4.10 -9.00
N LEU A 283 20.92 -4.25 -7.95
CA LEU A 283 20.88 -3.34 -6.81
C LEU A 283 21.41 -3.97 -5.55
N THR A 284 22.25 -3.23 -4.82
CA THR A 284 22.59 -3.52 -3.43
C THR A 284 22.12 -2.37 -2.54
N PRO A 285 21.58 -2.63 -1.33
CA PRO A 285 21.25 -1.57 -0.38
C PRO A 285 22.51 -0.79 -0.02
N ASP A 286 22.44 0.55 0.01
CA ASP A 286 23.58 1.41 0.36
C ASP A 286 24.04 1.20 1.83
N SER A 287 23.17 0.59 2.65
CA SER A 287 23.45 0.19 4.04
C SER A 287 24.06 -1.21 4.20
N ALA A 288 24.30 -1.94 3.11
CA ALA A 288 24.87 -3.27 3.19
C ALA A 288 26.34 -3.19 3.64
N PRO A 289 26.78 -3.96 4.65
CA PRO A 289 28.20 -4.03 5.02
C PRO A 289 29.01 -4.48 3.80
N GLU A 290 30.12 -3.79 3.53
CA GLU A 290 31.06 -4.10 2.45
C GLU A 290 31.38 -5.61 2.50
N PRO A 291 31.23 -6.38 1.40
CA PRO A 291 31.59 -7.79 1.42
C PRO A 291 33.07 -7.88 1.80
N ALA A 292 33.36 -8.57 2.91
CA ALA A 292 34.70 -8.73 3.42
C ALA A 292 35.62 -9.20 2.29
N ARG A 293 36.58 -8.35 1.91
CA ARG A 293 37.60 -8.70 0.93
C ARG A 293 38.39 -9.88 1.48
N THR A 294 38.18 -11.05 0.89
CA THR A 294 39.08 -12.19 1.10
C THR A 294 40.43 -11.83 0.48
N HIS A 295 41.39 -11.55 1.36
CA HIS A 295 42.82 -11.46 1.04
C HIS A 295 43.41 -12.86 0.86
#